data_AF-A0A497L782-F1
#
_entry.id   AF-A0A497L782-F1
#
_cell.length_a   1.000
_cell.length_b   1.000
_cell.length_c   1.000
_cell.angle_alpha   90.00
_cell.angle_beta   90.00
_cell.angle_gamma   90.00
#
_symmetry.space_group_name_H-M   'P 1'
#
loop_
_entity.id
_entity.type
_entity.pdbx_description
1 polymer ?
#
loop_
_entity_poly.entity_id
_entity_poly.type
_entity_poly.pdbx_seq_one_letter_code
_entity_poly.pdbx_strand_id
1 'polypeptide(L)'
;MIRRLDRSGLRQLRGRGGYVLNIGSSGARIHRASCPTVEWMNPDKRGGVYHAGTLKEALKWLEAESIEGVPCRLCLPALAYKPRPKNLRAHLKQLSI
;
A
#
# COMPACT_ATOMS: atom_id res chain seq x y z
N MET A 1 -7.96 14.06 0.96
CA MET A 1 -8.61 13.86 -0.36
C MET A 1 -7.72 12.97 -1.21
N ILE A 2 -8.30 12.01 -1.94
CA ILE A 2 -7.55 11.11 -2.84
C ILE A 2 -7.39 11.76 -4.20
N ARG A 3 -6.17 11.73 -4.75
CA ARG A 3 -5.86 12.31 -6.06
C ARG A 3 -5.11 11.32 -6.93
N ARG A 4 -5.59 11.08 -8.15
CA ARG A 4 -4.83 10.32 -9.15
C ARG A 4 -3.60 11.13 -9.56
N LEU A 5 -2.46 10.46 -9.65
CA LEU A 5 -1.19 11.06 -10.05
C LEU A 5 -0.94 10.82 -11.53
N ASP A 6 -0.34 11.82 -12.17
CA ASP A 6 0.34 11.73 -13.44
C ASP A 6 1.87 11.64 -13.20
N ARG A 7 2.66 11.54 -14.28
CA ARG A 7 4.13 11.47 -14.16
C ARG A 7 4.73 12.68 -13.45
N SER A 8 4.18 13.88 -13.69
CA SER A 8 4.69 15.11 -13.07
C SER A 8 4.40 15.15 -11.57
N GLY A 9 3.17 14.82 -11.17
CA GLY A 9 2.73 14.77 -9.78
C GLY A 9 3.48 13.71 -8.97
N LEU A 10 3.86 12.61 -9.60
CA LEU A 10 4.62 11.53 -8.98
C LEU A 10 6.08 11.95 -8.66
N ARG A 11 6.71 12.74 -9.54
CA ARG A 11 8.04 13.36 -9.28
C ARG A 11 7.98 14.42 -8.18
N GLN A 12 6.89 15.17 -8.09
CA GLN A 12 6.72 16.25 -7.10
C GLN A 12 6.37 15.76 -5.69
N LEU A 13 6.15 14.45 -5.49
CA LEU A 13 5.78 13.90 -4.18
C LEU A 13 6.94 13.79 -3.19
N ARG A 14 8.19 13.86 -3.68
CA ARG A 14 9.38 13.83 -2.82
C ARG A 14 9.31 14.99 -1.82
N GLY A 15 9.17 14.67 -0.53
CA GLY A 15 9.09 15.64 0.55
C GLY A 15 7.69 16.15 0.91
N ARG A 16 6.62 15.78 0.17
CA ARG A 16 5.25 16.26 0.45
C ARG A 16 4.45 15.46 1.49
N GLY A 17 5.06 14.40 2.04
CA GLY A 17 4.40 13.52 3.02
C GLY A 17 3.19 12.76 2.46
N GLY A 18 2.49 12.05 3.33
CA GLY A 18 1.31 11.26 2.96
C GLY A 18 1.63 9.88 2.39
N TYR A 19 0.66 9.33 1.66
CA TYR A 19 0.63 7.94 1.22
C TYR A 19 0.36 7.84 -0.28
N VAL A 20 0.93 6.81 -0.90
CA VAL A 20 0.77 6.51 -2.32
C VAL A 20 0.14 5.13 -2.47
N LEU A 21 -0.88 5.04 -3.31
CA LEU A 21 -1.60 3.82 -3.64
C LEU A 21 -1.24 3.41 -5.06
N ASN A 22 -0.55 2.29 -5.20
CA ASN A 22 -0.17 1.74 -6.49
C ASN A 22 -1.13 0.60 -6.86
N ILE A 23 -2.12 0.90 -7.71
CA ILE A 23 -3.22 -0.02 -8.01
C ILE A 23 -2.79 -1.01 -9.10
N GLY A 24 -2.91 -2.29 -8.84
CA GLY A 24 -2.67 -3.38 -9.79
C GLY A 24 -3.90 -4.27 -9.95
N SER A 25 -3.74 -5.35 -10.70
CA SER A 25 -4.80 -6.35 -10.91
C SER A 25 -5.19 -7.11 -9.64
N SER A 26 -4.26 -7.24 -8.69
CA SER A 26 -4.43 -7.99 -7.44
C SER A 26 -4.63 -7.07 -6.22
N GLY A 27 -5.13 -5.85 -6.42
CA GLY A 27 -5.31 -4.86 -5.35
C GLY A 27 -4.28 -3.72 -5.36
N ALA A 28 -4.18 -3.02 -4.24
CA ALA A 28 -3.38 -1.82 -4.06
C ALA A 28 -2.15 -2.07 -3.18
N ARG A 29 -0.96 -1.65 -3.61
CA ARG A 29 0.18 -1.51 -2.71
C ARG A 29 0.18 -0.13 -2.06
N ILE A 30 0.23 -0.08 -0.73
CA ILE A 30 0.23 1.17 0.04
C ILE A 30 1.66 1.53 0.42
N HIS A 31 2.11 2.71 0.04
CA HIS A 31 3.44 3.24 0.34
C HIS A 31 3.35 4.57 1.08
N ARG A 32 4.39 4.94 1.84
CA ARG A 32 4.61 6.35 2.18
C ARG A 32 5.06 7.09 0.92
N ALA A 33 4.71 8.36 0.78
CA ALA A 33 5.18 9.19 -0.35
C ALA A 33 6.72 9.30 -0.40
N SER A 34 7.40 9.14 0.74
CA SER A 34 8.86 9.12 0.84
C SER A 34 9.51 7.77 0.50
N CYS A 35 8.73 6.75 0.16
CA CYS A 35 9.28 5.44 -0.17
C CYS A 35 10.10 5.51 -1.47
N PRO A 36 11.33 4.96 -1.51
CA PRO A 36 12.22 5.08 -2.67
C PRO A 36 11.62 4.46 -3.94
N THR A 37 10.72 3.49 -3.80
CA THR A 37 10.09 2.84 -4.96
C THR A 37 8.95 3.65 -5.57
N VAL A 38 8.51 4.75 -4.96
CA VAL A 38 7.39 5.56 -5.48
C VAL A 38 7.75 6.12 -6.85
N GLU A 39 8.96 6.67 -7.02
CA GLU A 39 9.39 7.31 -8.26
C GLU A 39 9.46 6.36 -9.47
N TRP A 40 9.50 5.04 -9.23
CA TRP A 40 9.53 4.00 -10.26
C TRP A 40 8.14 3.51 -10.67
N MET A 41 7.07 3.98 -10.01
CA MET A 41 5.71 3.55 -10.33
C MET A 41 5.24 4.15 -11.65
N ASN A 42 4.44 3.38 -12.39
CA ASN A 42 3.83 3.82 -13.63
C ASN A 42 2.40 4.35 -13.36
N PRO A 43 2.13 5.67 -13.43
CA PRO A 43 0.80 6.23 -13.25
C PRO A 43 -0.16 5.95 -14.42
N ASP A 44 0.40 5.66 -15.61
CA ASP A 44 -0.36 5.48 -16.86
C ASP A 44 -0.90 4.05 -17.00
N LYS A 45 -0.51 3.13 -16.13
CA LYS A 45 -0.98 1.75 -16.16
C LYS A 45 -2.47 1.63 -15.80
N ARG A 46 -3.08 0.50 -16.16
CA ARG A 46 -4.43 0.13 -15.69
C ARG A 46 -4.47 0.09 -14.16
N GLY A 47 -5.46 0.74 -13.57
CA GLY A 47 -5.55 0.99 -12.13
C GLY A 47 -4.88 2.30 -11.72
N GLY A 48 -3.66 2.57 -12.20
CA GLY A 48 -2.97 3.85 -11.96
C GLY A 48 -2.34 3.98 -10.57
N VAL A 49 -1.94 5.21 -10.23
CA VAL A 49 -1.30 5.55 -8.96
C VAL A 49 -2.01 6.76 -8.34
N TYR A 50 -2.25 6.72 -7.04
CA TYR A 50 -2.98 7.77 -6.31
C TYR A 50 -2.19 8.25 -5.09
N HIS A 51 -2.47 9.46 -4.64
CA HIS A 51 -1.97 10.04 -3.42
C HIS A 51 -3.09 10.28 -2.42
N ALA A 52 -2.79 10.05 -1.14
CA ALA A 52 -3.64 10.37 0.01
C ALA A 52 -2.83 11.19 1.02
N GLY A 53 -3.47 12.15 1.69
CA GLY A 53 -2.80 12.95 2.73
C GLY A 53 -2.49 12.14 3.98
N THR A 54 -3.34 11.16 4.31
CA THR A 54 -3.18 10.30 5.49
C THR A 54 -3.45 8.83 5.18
N LEU A 55 -2.99 7.94 6.06
CA LEU A 55 -3.25 6.49 5.93
C LEU A 55 -4.75 6.19 6.06
N LYS A 56 -5.44 6.90 6.98
CA LYS A 56 -6.87 6.74 7.20
C LYS A 56 -7.68 7.07 5.94
N GLU A 57 -7.30 8.13 5.23
CA GLU A 57 -7.90 8.48 3.94
C GLU A 57 -7.65 7.39 2.89
N ALA A 58 -6.42 6.91 2.77
CA ALA A 58 -6.05 5.83 1.87
C ALA A 58 -6.88 4.56 2.11
N LEU A 59 -7.00 4.12 3.36
CA LEU A 59 -7.74 2.90 3.72
C LEU A 59 -9.24 3.04 3.47
N LYS A 60 -9.84 4.18 3.86
CA LYS A 60 -11.27 4.44 3.62
C LYS A 60 -11.61 4.43 2.13
N TRP A 61 -10.74 4.98 1.29
CA TRP A 61 -10.98 4.97 -0.15
C TRP A 61 -10.85 3.56 -0.74
N LEU A 62 -9.83 2.79 -0.35
CA LEU A 62 -9.69 1.40 -0.79
C LEU A 62 -10.90 0.55 -0.40
N GLU A 63 -11.44 0.74 0.81
CA GLU A 63 -12.65 0.09 1.28
C GLU A 63 -13.87 0.46 0.42
N ALA A 64 -14.07 1.75 0.14
CA ALA A 64 -15.17 2.23 -0.71
C ALA A 64 -15.10 1.68 -2.15
N GLU A 65 -13.88 1.54 -2.69
CA GLU A 65 -13.64 0.96 -4.02
C GLU A 65 -13.62 -0.58 -4.02
N SER A 66 -13.77 -1.23 -2.85
CA SER A 66 -13.66 -2.68 -2.69
C SER A 66 -12.31 -3.24 -3.21
N ILE A 67 -11.22 -2.51 -2.98
CA ILE A 67 -9.85 -2.86 -3.38
C ILE A 67 -9.06 -3.32 -2.16
N GLU A 68 -8.49 -4.53 -2.21
CA GLU A 68 -7.60 -5.00 -1.14
C GLU A 68 -6.31 -4.15 -1.07
N GLY A 69 -6.02 -3.61 0.12
CA GLY A 69 -4.81 -2.83 0.37
C GLY A 69 -3.72 -3.63 1.07
N VAL A 70 -2.53 -3.71 0.47
CA VAL A 70 -1.38 -4.38 1.06
C VAL A 70 -0.26 -3.37 1.38
N PRO A 71 0.13 -3.22 2.65
CA PRO A 71 1.22 -2.31 3.03
C PRO A 71 2.56 -2.72 2.44
N CYS A 72 3.35 -1.72 2.01
CA CYS A 72 4.72 -1.92 1.56
C CYS A 72 5.62 -2.35 2.73
N ARG A 73 6.34 -3.46 2.56
CA ARG A 73 7.27 -3.99 3.57
C ARG A 73 8.46 -3.07 3.86
N LEU A 74 8.85 -2.23 2.90
CA LEU A 74 10.01 -1.35 3.03
C LEU A 74 9.69 -0.11 3.87
N CYS A 75 8.59 0.60 3.55
CA CYS A 75 8.26 1.88 4.20
C CYS A 75 7.14 1.78 5.24
N LEU A 76 6.45 0.64 5.33
CA LEU A 76 5.41 0.36 6.33
C LEU A 76 5.61 -1.02 7.00
N PRO A 77 6.81 -1.35 7.49
CA PRO A 77 7.12 -2.69 8.02
C PRO A 77 6.21 -3.10 9.19
N ALA A 78 5.86 -2.18 10.08
CA ALA A 78 4.96 -2.45 11.21
C ALA A 78 3.53 -2.84 10.76
N LEU A 79 3.05 -2.29 9.64
CA LEU A 79 1.74 -2.63 9.07
C LEU A 79 1.80 -3.87 8.17
N ALA A 80 2.95 -4.12 7.56
CA ALA A 80 3.19 -5.30 6.74
C ALA A 80 3.56 -6.54 7.57
N TYR A 81 3.85 -6.36 8.86
CA TYR A 81 4.21 -7.43 9.77
C TYR A 81 2.99 -8.31 10.05
N LYS A 82 3.01 -9.53 9.52
CA LYS A 82 2.16 -10.61 10.00
C LYS A 82 2.93 -11.34 11.09
N PRO A 83 2.51 -11.31 12.37
CA PRO A 83 3.16 -12.10 13.40
C PRO A 83 3.16 -13.57 12.97
N ARG A 84 4.35 -14.14 12.81
CA ARG A 84 4.46 -15.60 12.74
C ARG A 84 4.07 -16.13 14.13
N PRO A 85 3.15 -17.10 14.24
CA PRO A 85 2.85 -17.70 15.52
C PRO A 85 4.16 -18.21 16.13
N LYS A 86 4.51 -17.71 17.33
CA LYS A 86 5.80 -17.97 17.98
C LYS A 86 6.07 -19.47 18.20
N ASN A 87 5.03 -20.31 18.19
CA ASN A 87 5.17 -21.76 18.31
C ASN A 87 4.54 -22.45 17.10
N LEU A 88 5.38 -22.91 16.15
CA LEU A 88 5.00 -23.76 15.01
C LEU A 88 4.13 -24.96 15.45
N ARG A 89 4.36 -25.49 16.66
CA ARG A 89 3.57 -26.58 17.28
C ARG A 89 2.09 -26.24 17.50
N ALA A 90 1.73 -25.00 17.81
CA ALA A 90 0.34 -24.61 18.00
C ALA A 90 -0.43 -24.54 16.67
N HIS A 91 0.27 -24.15 15.60
CA HIS A 91 -0.30 -24.07 14.25
C HIS A 91 -0.50 -25.45 13.62
N LEU A 92 0.41 -26.41 13.86
CA LEU A 92 0.24 -27.78 13.39
C LEU A 92 -0.89 -28.53 14.11
N LYS A 93 -1.13 -28.27 15.40
CA LYS A 93 -2.26 -28.85 16.16
C LYS A 93 -3.65 -28.40 15.66
N GLN A 94 -3.75 -27.21 15.07
CA GLN A 94 -5.01 -26.70 14.51
C GLN A 94 -5.28 -27.20 13.09
N LEU A 95 -4.26 -27.70 12.40
CA LEU A 95 -4.36 -28.24 11.04
C LEU A 95 -4.34 -29.78 11.00
N SER A 96 -4.31 -30.44 12.15
CA SER A 96 -4.47 -31.88 12.25
C SER A 96 -5.88 -32.30 11.83
N ILE A 97 -5.95 -32.98 10.69
CA ILE A 97 -6.74 -34.21 10.50
C ILE A 97 -6.48 -35.16 11.67
#